data_AF-A0A923VGU0-F1
#
_entry.id   AF-A0A923VGU0-F1
#
_cell.length_a   1.000
_cell.length_b   1.000
_cell.length_c   1.000
_cell.angle_alpha   90.00
_cell.angle_beta   90.00
_cell.angle_gamma   90.00
#
_symmetry.space_group_name_H-M   'P 1'
#
loop_
_entity.id
_entity.type
_entity.pdbx_description
1 polymer ?
#
loop_
_entity_poly.entity_id
_entity_poly.type
_entity_poly.pdbx_seq_one_letter_code
_entity_poly.pdbx_strand_id
1 'polypeptide(L)' 'MDTLTINKKKFVIIQQGEFEKIQLLAAQKNIPVKKRSTEAGRKYAHKLIDKWID' A
#
# COMPACT_ATOMS: atom_id res chain seq x y z
N MET A 1 18.27 8.45 -9.43
CA MET A 1 17.42 8.67 -8.25
C MET A 1 18.31 9.20 -7.16
N ASP A 2 18.40 10.52 -7.05
CA ASP A 2 19.28 11.15 -6.09
C ASP A 2 18.61 11.14 -4.72
N THR A 3 19.36 10.68 -3.72
CA THR A 3 18.87 10.60 -2.34
C THR A 3 19.53 11.67 -1.49
N LEU A 4 18.72 12.48 -0.82
CA LEU A 4 19.17 13.52 0.08
C LEU A 4 18.91 13.08 1.52
N THR A 5 19.89 13.22 2.41
CA THR A 5 19.71 12.88 3.83
C THR A 5 19.59 14.16 4.65
N ILE A 6 18.43 14.42 5.24
CA ILE A 6 18.19 15.53 6.17
C ILE A 6 17.83 14.94 7.54
N ASN A 7 18.46 15.39 8.61
CA ASN A 7 18.17 14.96 9.99
C ASN A 7 18.13 13.42 10.15
N LYS A 8 19.15 12.73 9.62
CA LYS A 8 19.27 11.26 9.60
C LYS A 8 18.15 10.51 8.87
N LYS A 9 17.27 11.21 8.14
CA LYS A 9 16.22 10.61 7.30
C LYS A 9 16.61 10.74 5.83
N LYS A 10 16.45 9.65 5.09
CA LYS A 10 16.72 9.59 3.64
C LYS A 10 15.46 9.99 2.88
N PHE A 11 15.59 10.97 2.00
CA PHE A 11 14.57 11.43 1.08
C PHE A 11 15.04 11.15 -0.34
N VAL A 12 14.09 10.85 -1.23
CA VAL A 12 14.38 10.69 -2.66
C VAL A 12 13.92 11.96 -3.35
N ILE A 13 14.81 12.59 -4.10
CA ILE A 13 14.47 13.73 -4.93
C ILE A 13 13.90 13.17 -6.23
N ILE A 14 12.68 13.59 -6.56
CA ILE A 14 11.96 13.21 -7.77
C ILE A 14 11.44 14.47 -8.46
N GLN A 15 11.34 14.42 -9.78
CA GLN A 15 10.75 15.53 -10.53
C GLN A 15 9.23 15.57 -10.28
N GLN A 16 8.64 16.77 -10.30
CA GLN A 16 7.22 16.96 -9.96
C GLN A 16 6.29 16.11 -10.85
N GLY A 17 6.56 16.03 -12.15
CA GLY A 17 5.77 15.19 -13.07
C GLY A 17 5.88 13.69 -12.79
N GLU A 18 6.97 13.22 -12.17
CA GLU A 18 7.08 11.82 -11.72
C GLU A 18 6.35 11.60 -10.40
N PHE A 19 6.37 12.58 -9.50
CA PHE A 19 5.61 12.55 -8.25
C PHE A 19 4.11 12.44 -8.51
N GLU A 20 3.58 13.26 -9.40
CA GLU A 20 2.15 13.26 -9.75
C GLU A 20 1.71 11.90 -10.35
N LYS A 21 2.57 11.27 -11.18
CA LYS A 21 2.32 9.93 -11.71
C LYS A 21 2.31 8.87 -10.61
N ILE A 22 3.28 8.91 -9.69
CA ILE A 22 3.34 7.97 -8.56
C ILE A 22 2.12 8.16 -7.65
N GLN A 23 1.71 9.40 -7.40
CA GLN A 23 0.53 9.73 -6.60
C GLN A 23 -0.75 9.21 -7.26
N LEU A 24 -0.91 9.39 -8.57
CA LEU A 24 -2.04 8.87 -9.33
C LEU A 24 -2.11 7.33 -9.26
N LEU A 25 -0.97 6.66 -9.46
CA LEU A 25 -0.88 5.20 -9.36
C LEU A 25 -1.18 4.70 -7.94
N ALA A 26 -0.74 5.41 -6.90
CA ALA A 26 -1.04 5.09 -5.52
C ALA A 26 -2.53 5.25 -5.20
N ALA A 27 -3.16 6.33 -5.69
CA ALA A 27 -4.59 6.58 -5.51
C ALA A 27 -5.46 5.52 -6.22
N GLN A 28 -5.04 5.06 -7.40
CA GLN A 28 -5.72 4.01 -8.16
C GLN A 28 -5.65 2.62 -7.50
N LYS A 29 -4.69 2.38 -6.59
CA LYS A 29 -4.57 1.08 -5.89
C LYS A 29 -5.65 0.84 -4.83
N ASN A 30 -6.51 1.82 -4.53
CA ASN A 30 -7.71 1.59 -3.73
C ASN A 30 -8.81 0.97 -4.59
N ILE A 31 -8.59 -0.28 -5.02
CA ILE A 31 -9.66 -1.09 -5.57
C ILE A 31 -10.73 -1.17 -4.48
N PRO A 32 -11.97 -0.71 -4.71
CA PRO A 32 -13.03 -0.87 -3.74
C PRO A 32 -13.19 -2.36 -3.46
N VAL A 33 -12.85 -2.76 -2.23
CA VAL A 33 -12.94 -4.16 -1.83
C VAL A 33 -14.41 -4.54 -1.87
N LYS A 34 -14.79 -5.44 -2.78
CA LYS A 34 -16.14 -6.02 -2.79
C LYS A 34 -16.45 -6.52 -1.38
N LYS A 35 -17.50 -5.97 -0.75
CA LYS A 35 -17.98 -6.48 0.53
C LYS A 35 -18.26 -7.97 0.35
N ARG A 36 -17.50 -8.80 1.05
CA ARG A 36 -17.70 -10.25 1.03
C ARG A 36 -18.99 -10.57 1.79
N SER A 37 -19.66 -11.64 1.41
CA SER A 37 -20.72 -12.20 2.25
C SER A 37 -20.13 -12.57 3.62
N THR A 38 -20.98 -12.63 4.65
CA THR A 38 -20.58 -12.94 6.03
C THR A 38 -19.76 -14.22 6.14
N GLU A 39 -20.14 -15.26 5.40
CA GLU A 39 -19.43 -16.54 5.35
C GLU A 39 -18.07 -16.45 4.67
N ALA A 40 -17.98 -15.75 3.53
CA ALA A 40 -16.72 -15.55 2.81
C ALA A 40 -15.75 -14.64 3.58
N GLY A 41 -16.28 -13.71 4.39
CA GLY A 41 -15.51 -12.91 5.34
C GLY A 41 -14.92 -13.76 6.47
N ARG A 42 -15.74 -14.63 7.09
CA ARG A 42 -15.31 -15.53 8.17
C ARG A 42 -14.16 -16.45 7.74
N LYS A 43 -14.30 -17.13 6.59
CA LYS A 43 -13.23 -18.01 6.05
C LYS A 43 -11.93 -17.26 5.79
N TYR A 44 -12.01 -16.03 5.32
CA TYR A 44 -10.82 -15.21 5.09
C TYR A 44 -10.17 -14.72 6.37
N ALA A 45 -10.95 -14.38 7.39
CA ALA A 45 -10.42 -14.00 8.70
C ALA A 45 -9.60 -15.14 9.32
N HIS A 46 -10.11 -16.37 9.29
CA HIS A 46 -9.35 -17.55 9.74
C HIS A 46 -8.05 -17.73 8.96
N LYS A 47 -8.10 -17.61 7.62
CA LYS A 47 -6.88 -17.68 6.79
C LYS A 47 -5.83 -16.61 7.15
N LEU A 48 -6.27 -15.40 7.54
CA LEU A 48 -5.36 -14.34 7.97
C LEU A 48 -4.76 -14.61 9.35
N ILE A 49 -5.55 -15.19 10.27
CA ILE A 49 -5.09 -15.60 11.60
C ILE A 49 -4.01 -16.68 11.46
N ASP A 50 -4.27 -17.71 10.65
CA ASP A 50 -3.31 -18.79 10.41
C ASP A 50 -2.00 -18.25 9.84
N LYS A 51 -2.08 -17.31 8.88
CA LYS A 51 -0.91 -16.66 8.28
C LYS A 51 -0.10 -15.79 9.26
N TRP A 52 -0.71 -15.37 10.36
CA TRP A 52 -0.04 -14.55 11.39
C TRP A 52 0.66 -15.39 12.47
N ILE A 53 0.32 -16.68 12.54
CA ILE A 53 0.90 -17.63 13.50
C ILE A 53 2.20 -18.25 12.94
N ASP A 54 2.34 -18.32 11.61
CA ASP A 54 3.60 -18.61 10.89
C ASP A 54 4.53 -17.38 10.83
#